data_AF-A0A2L0I187-F1
#
_entry.id   AF-A0A2L0I187-F1
#
_cell.length_a   1.000
_cell.length_b   1.000
_cell.length_c   1.000
_cell.angle_alpha   90.00
_cell.angle_beta   90.00
_cell.angle_gamma   90.00
#
_symmetry.space_group_name_H-M   'P 1'
#
loop_
_entity.id
_entity.type
_entity.pdbx_description
1 polymer ?
#
loop_
_entity_poly.entity_id
_entity_poly.type
_entity_poly.pdbx_seq_one_letter_code
_entity_poly.pdbx_strand_id
1 'polypeptide(L)' 'MSNIFTLIDNEVRNMQLGQVKFYGSGIALEDMLGVYRFLCELESEGLLSILNVHTESMTGHDLVDMVQVERI' A
#
# COMPACT_ATOMS: atom_id res chain seq x y z
N MET A 1 11.92 -9.98 6.98
CA MET A 1 11.02 -8.98 6.38
C MET A 1 11.86 -7.82 5.89
N SER A 2 11.62 -7.34 4.66
CA SER A 2 12.24 -6.10 4.17
C SER A 2 11.85 -4.92 5.07
N ASN A 3 12.75 -3.94 5.24
CA ASN A 3 12.55 -2.77 6.11
C ASN A 3 11.24 -2.03 5.79
N ILE A 4 10.83 -2.02 4.52
CA ILE A 4 9.64 -1.32 4.05
C ILE A 4 8.32 -1.90 4.60
N PHE A 5 8.20 -3.22 4.71
CA PHE A 5 6.96 -3.84 5.20
C PHE A 5 6.75 -3.58 6.69
N THR A 6 7.82 -3.62 7.49
CA THR A 6 7.77 -3.28 8.91
C THR A 6 7.40 -1.81 9.12
N LEU A 7 7.90 -0.90 8.26
CA LEU A 7 7.52 0.51 8.31
C LEU A 7 6.03 0.69 7.98
N ILE A 8 5.54 0.05 6.92
CA ILE A 8 4.13 0.13 6.51
C ILE A 8 3.21 -0.43 7.61
N ASP A 9 3.51 -1.59 8.18
CA ASP A 9 2.71 -2.18 9.28
C ASP A 9 2.63 -1.23 10.48
N ASN A 10 3.77 -0.69 10.91
CA ASN A 10 3.81 0.27 12.00
C ASN A 10 3.00 1.54 11.67
N GLU A 11 3.10 2.05 10.44
CA GLU A 11 2.33 3.21 10.03
C GLU A 11 0.82 2.94 10.06
N VAL A 12 0.36 1.84 9.45
CA VAL A 12 -1.05 1.45 9.44
C VAL A 12 -1.60 1.30 10.87
N ARG A 13 -0.85 0.65 11.76
CA ARG A 13 -1.27 0.48 13.16
C ARG A 13 -1.34 1.79 13.93
N ASN A 14 -0.58 2.80 13.53
CA ASN A 14 -0.59 4.13 14.13
C ASN A 14 -1.54 5.12 13.43
N MET A 15 -2.19 4.72 12.33
CA MET A 15 -3.22 5.53 11.69
C MET A 15 -4.45 5.66 12.59
N GLN A 16 -5.04 6.85 12.59
CA GLN A 16 -6.35 7.07 13.22
C GLN A 16 -7.45 6.40 12.41
N LEU A 17 -8.52 5.95 13.05
CA LEU A 17 -9.70 5.40 12.34
C LEU A 17 -10.25 6.43 11.34
N GLY A 18 -10.56 6.00 10.12
CA GLY A 18 -10.97 6.85 9.00
C GLY A 18 -9.83 7.65 8.35
N GLN A 19 -8.59 7.51 8.82
CA GLN A 19 -7.46 8.19 8.19
C GLN A 19 -7.14 7.53 6.84
N VAL A 20 -6.95 8.38 5.83
CA VAL A 20 -6.58 7.97 4.47
C VAL A 20 -5.09 8.19 4.24
N LYS A 21 -4.43 7.26 3.55
CA LYS A 21 -3.02 7.37 3.17
C LYS A 21 -2.75 6.78 1.79
N PHE A 22 -1.71 7.31 1.13
CA PHE A 22 -1.20 6.83 -0.14
C PHE A 22 0.16 6.17 0.06
N TYR A 23 0.34 4.99 -0.53
CA TYR A 23 1.61 4.26 -0.62
C TYR A 23 2.04 4.23 -2.09
N GLY A 24 3.26 4.66 -2.40
CA GLY A 24 3.76 4.72 -3.77
C GLY A 24 4.91 5.70 -3.94
N SER A 25 4.78 6.88 -3.32
CA SER A 25 5.83 7.90 -3.35
C SER A 25 7.09 7.42 -2.62
N GLY A 26 8.22 7.39 -3.33
CA GLY A 26 9.53 6.99 -2.77
C GLY A 26 9.75 5.48 -2.65
N ILE A 27 8.81 4.67 -3.15
CA ILE A 27 8.93 3.22 -3.25
C ILE A 27 9.30 2.89 -4.70
N ALA A 28 10.30 2.03 -4.91
CA ALA A 28 10.65 1.59 -6.24
C ALA A 28 9.49 0.78 -6.85
N LEU A 29 9.25 0.95 -8.16
CA LEU A 29 8.15 0.28 -8.84
C LEU A 29 8.22 -1.26 -8.72
N GLU A 30 9.42 -1.81 -8.74
CA GLU A 30 9.68 -3.25 -8.53
C GLU A 30 9.27 -3.74 -7.12
N ASP A 31 9.33 -2.87 -6.12
CA ASP A 31 8.91 -3.18 -4.75
C ASP A 31 7.41 -2.96 -4.53
N MET A 32 6.77 -2.12 -5.35
CA MET A 32 5.35 -1.76 -5.19
C MET A 32 4.40 -2.95 -5.30
N LEU A 33 4.74 -3.96 -6.11
CA LEU A 33 3.94 -5.18 -6.18
C LEU A 33 3.96 -5.94 -4.84
N GLY A 34 5.10 -5.96 -4.16
CA GLY A 34 5.23 -6.54 -2.82
C GLY A 34 4.45 -5.74 -1.78
N VAL A 35 4.53 -4.40 -1.85
CA VAL A 35 3.78 -3.49 -0.98
C VAL A 35 2.28 -3.66 -1.16
N TYR A 36 1.79 -3.72 -2.40
CA TYR A 36 0.38 -3.92 -2.69
C TYR A 36 -0.13 -5.25 -2.11
N ARG A 37 0.60 -6.35 -2.32
CA ARG A 37 0.26 -7.65 -1.73
C ARG A 37 0.19 -7.59 -0.20
N PHE A 38 1.15 -6.92 0.43
CA PHE A 38 1.16 -6.75 1.88
C PHE A 38 -0.03 -5.92 2.38
N LEU A 39 -0.40 -4.85 1.67
CA LEU A 39 -1.59 -4.07 2.00
C LEU A 39 -2.88 -4.90 1.86
N CYS A 40 -2.97 -5.80 0.87
CA CYS A 40 -4.10 -6.75 0.76
C CYS A 40 -4.16 -7.73 1.94
N GLU A 41 -3.01 -8.18 2.48
CA GLU A 41 -2.97 -9.00 3.69
C GLU A 41 -3.55 -8.23 4.89
N LEU A 42 -3.12 -6.98 5.09
CA LEU A 42 -3.65 -6.10 6.15
C LEU A 42 -5.15 -5.81 5.97
N GLU A 43 -5.62 -5.66 4.73
CA GLU A 43 -7.05 -5.54 4.43
C GLU A 43 -7.82 -6.79 4.84
N SER A 44 -7.29 -7.98 4.52
CA SER A 44 -7.91 -9.26 4.88
C SER A 44 -7.97 -9.50 6.40
N GLU A 45 -7.02 -8.92 7.15
CA GLU A 45 -7.00 -8.91 8.62
C GLU A 45 -7.96 -7.88 9.23
N GLY A 46 -8.59 -7.04 8.41
CA GLY A 46 -9.48 -5.97 8.86
C GLY A 46 -8.76 -4.79 9.47
N LEU A 47 -7.47 -4.58 9.15
CA LEU A 47 -6.68 -3.45 9.65
C LEU A 47 -6.80 -2.21 8.76
N LEU A 48 -7.17 -2.34 7.49
CA LEU A 48 -7.40 -1.22 6.59
C LEU A 48 -8.39 -1.64 5.49
N SER A 49 -8.78 -0.68 4.66
CA SER A 49 -9.53 -0.89 3.41
C SER A 49 -8.75 -0.25 2.26
N ILE A 50 -8.61 -0.96 1.14
CA ILE A 50 -8.00 -0.42 -0.08
C ILE A 50 -9.08 0.36 -0.84
N LEU A 51 -8.87 1.67 -0.97
CA LEU A 51 -9.81 2.56 -1.65
C LEU A 51 -9.55 2.66 -3.15
N ASN A 52 -8.29 2.65 -3.54
CA ASN A 52 -7.90 2.81 -4.94
C ASN A 52 -6.52 2.20 -5.21
N VAL A 53 -6.33 1.68 -6.42
CA VAL A 53 -5.06 1.16 -6.92
C VAL A 53 -4.78 1.84 -8.26
N HIS A 54 -3.69 2.59 -8.32
CA HIS A 54 -3.18 3.17 -9.56
C HIS A 54 -2.11 2.25 -10.15
N THR A 55 -2.07 2.21 -11.48
CA THR A 55 -1.08 1.47 -12.25
C THR A 55 -0.41 2.43 -13.21
N GLU A 56 0.92 2.38 -13.30
CA GLU A 56 1.63 3.16 -14.29
C GLU A 56 1.41 2.58 -15.68
N SER A 57 1.11 3.46 -16.63
CA SER A 57 0.86 3.08 -18.02
C SER A 57 2.06 3.39 -18.94
N MET A 58 3.14 3.98 -18.42
CA MET A 58 4.30 4.43 -19.22
C MET A 58 5.11 3.26 -19.80
N THR A 59 5.23 2.15 -19.07
CA THR A 59 6.00 0.98 -19.53
C THR A 59 5.15 -0.03 -20.32
N GLY A 60 3.83 0.16 -20.36
CA GLY A 60 2.89 -0.79 -20.97
C GLY A 60 2.71 -2.09 -20.20
N HIS A 61 3.24 -2.17 -18.98
CA HIS A 61 3.21 -3.35 -18.12
C HIS A 61 2.16 -3.25 -17.00
N ASP A 62 1.43 -2.13 -16.91
CA ASP A 62 0.37 -1.86 -15.92
C ASP A 62 0.80 -2.18 -14.47
N LEU A 63 2.02 -1.79 -14.11
CA LEU A 63 2.59 -2.07 -12.80
C LEU A 63 1.96 -1.14 -11.76
N VAL A 64 1.57 -1.71 -10.62
CA VAL A 64 1.05 -0.91 -9.49
C VAL A 64 2.14 0.05 -9.04
N ASP A 65 1.84 1.34 -9.05
CA ASP A 65 2.76 2.42 -8.65
C ASP A 65 2.23 3.21 -7.45
N MET A 66 0.91 3.13 -7.18
CA MET A 66 0.31 3.78 -6.01
C MET A 66 -0.94 3.03 -5.51
N VAL A 67 -1.09 2.97 -4.19
CA VAL A 67 -2.25 2.39 -3.50
C VAL A 67 -2.76 3.38 -2.47
N GLN A 68 -4.05 3.67 -2.50
CA GLN A 68 -4.73 4.48 -1.50
C GLN A 68 -5.47 3.56 -0.52
N VAL A 69 -5.29 3.78 0.77
CA VAL A 69 -5.93 3.01 1.83
C VAL A 69 -6.59 3.90 2.87
N GLU A 70 -7.53 3.33 3.61
CA GLU A 70 -8.19 3.92 4.78
C GLU A 70 -8.08 2.99 5.99
N ARG A 71 -7.82 3.53 7.17
CA ARG A 71 -7.86 2.76 8.42
C ARG A 71 -9.31 2.51 8.85
N ILE A 72 -9.66 1.24 9.11
CA ILE A 72 -11.02 0.84 9.52
C ILE A 72 -11.16 0.47 10.99
#